data_AF-A6QB15-F1
#
_entry.id   AF-A6QB15-F1
#
_cell.length_a   1.000
_cell.length_b   1.000
_cell.length_c   1.000
_cell.angle_alpha   90.00
_cell.angle_beta   90.00
_cell.angle_gamma   90.00
#
_symmetry.space_group_name_H-M   'P 1'
#
loop_
_entity.id
_entity.type
_entity.pdbx_description
1 polymer ?
#
loop_
_entity_poly.entity_id
_entity_poly.type
_entity_poly.pdbx_seq_one_letter_code
_entity_poly.pdbx_strand_id
1 'polypeptide(L)'
;MKIDELLKVMMAENEKLFSKIPEKKAKKIVRATIKSIGEQLDEKEEGKITIQGLGTFRKKIIEKEGATREKIIFKQQKKKSNPEK
;
A
#
# COMPACT_ATOMS: atom_id res chain seq x y z
N MET A 1 7.27 -6.13 7.78
CA MET A 1 6.14 -5.99 8.73
C MET A 1 5.05 -6.94 8.31
N LYS A 2 4.55 -7.76 9.25
CA LYS A 2 3.43 -8.68 9.01
C LYS A 2 2.10 -7.92 9.15
N ILE A 3 1.04 -8.44 8.53
CA ILE A 3 -0.30 -7.82 8.60
C ILE A 3 -0.80 -7.71 10.05
N ASP A 4 -0.46 -8.68 10.88
CA ASP A 4 -0.85 -8.70 12.29
C ASP A 4 -0.13 -7.61 13.10
N GLU A 5 1.11 -7.29 12.75
CA GLU A 5 1.86 -6.19 13.37
C GLU A 5 1.29 -4.84 12.91
N LEU A 6 0.98 -4.71 11.62
CA LEU A 6 0.32 -3.51 11.07
C LEU A 6 -1.01 -3.22 11.78
N LEU A 7 -1.81 -4.26 12.00
CA LEU A 7 -3.11 -4.10 12.63
C LEU A 7 -2.99 -3.63 14.08
N LYS A 8 -2.02 -4.16 14.84
CA LYS A 8 -1.74 -3.72 16.21
C LYS A 8 -1.37 -2.24 16.27
N VAL A 9 -0.51 -1.77 15.37
CA VAL A 9 -0.13 -0.36 15.29
C VAL A 9 -1.35 0.50 14.94
N MET A 10 -2.15 0.10 13.95
CA MET A 10 -3.36 0.85 13.54
C MET A 10 -4.41 0.93 14.66
N MET A 11 -4.59 -0.14 15.42
CA MET A 11 -5.50 -0.16 16.57
C MET A 11 -5.01 0.73 17.71
N ALA A 12 -3.71 0.76 17.96
CA ALA A 12 -3.11 1.62 18.98
C ALA A 12 -3.20 3.11 18.60
N GLU A 13 -3.01 3.45 17.32
CA GLU A 13 -3.09 4.84 16.86
C GLU A 13 -4.53 5.37 16.79
N ASN A 14 -5.51 4.50 16.51
CA ASN A 14 -6.88 4.92 16.22
C ASN A 14 -7.94 3.98 16.83
N GLU A 15 -7.90 3.81 18.15
CA GLU A 15 -8.81 2.92 18.88
C GLU A 15 -10.30 3.17 18.58
N LYS A 16 -10.71 4.44 18.40
CA LYS A 16 -12.09 4.81 18.06
C LYS A 16 -12.60 4.23 16.74
N LEU A 17 -11.73 4.05 15.75
CA LEU A 17 -12.09 3.48 14.44
C LEU A 17 -12.21 1.95 14.51
N PHE A 18 -11.44 1.31 15.38
CA PHE A 18 -11.42 -0.15 15.53
C PHE A 18 -12.34 -0.69 16.63
N SER A 19 -12.82 0.16 17.55
CA SER A 19 -13.74 -0.24 18.63
C SER A 19 -15.05 -0.87 18.16
N LYS A 20 -15.49 -0.54 16.93
CA LYS A 20 -16.71 -1.07 16.30
C LYS A 20 -16.46 -2.20 15.31
N ILE A 21 -15.21 -2.58 15.07
CA ILE A 21 -14.83 -3.56 14.04
C ILE A 21 -14.12 -4.73 14.71
N PRO A 22 -14.67 -5.96 14.63
CA PRO A 22 -13.98 -7.13 15.12
C PRO A 22 -12.60 -7.28 14.46
N GLU A 23 -11.57 -7.63 15.23
CA GLU A 23 -10.19 -7.76 14.75
C GLU A 23 -10.08 -8.66 13.49
N LYS A 24 -10.80 -9.79 13.48
CA LYS A 24 -10.87 -10.70 12.32
C LYS A 24 -11.36 -10.00 11.06
N LYS A 25 -12.33 -9.09 11.18
CA LYS A 25 -12.88 -8.31 10.05
C LYS A 25 -11.88 -7.23 9.62
N ALA A 26 -11.25 -6.54 10.56
CA ALA A 26 -10.21 -5.57 10.25
C ALA A 26 -9.02 -6.20 9.49
N LYS A 27 -8.56 -7.38 9.94
CA LYS A 27 -7.51 -8.16 9.25
C LYS A 27 -7.89 -8.54 7.82
N LYS A 28 -9.16 -8.94 7.60
CA LYS A 28 -9.68 -9.25 6.26
C LYS A 28 -9.69 -8.02 5.37
N ILE A 29 -10.10 -6.86 5.89
CA ILE A 29 -10.12 -5.59 5.14
C ILE A 29 -8.70 -5.22 4.71
N VAL A 30 -7.74 -5.20 5.64
CA VAL A 30 -6.34 -4.87 5.32
C VAL A 30 -5.77 -5.81 4.26
N ARG A 31 -6.03 -7.12 4.39
CA ARG A 31 -5.63 -8.12 3.37
C ARG A 31 -6.26 -7.84 2.00
N ALA A 32 -7.56 -7.58 1.97
CA ALA A 32 -8.28 -7.30 0.74
C ALA A 32 -7.76 -6.02 0.06
N THR A 33 -7.46 -4.98 0.85
CA THR A 33 -6.89 -3.74 0.32
C THR A 33 -5.52 -3.96 -0.29
N ILE A 34 -4.61 -4.67 0.39
CA ILE A 34 -3.27 -4.99 -0.15
C ILE A 34 -3.41 -5.82 -1.43
N LYS A 35 -4.30 -6.82 -1.43
CA LYS A 35 -4.56 -7.65 -2.61
C LYS A 35 -5.07 -6.83 -3.78
N SER A 36 -6.04 -5.96 -3.55
CA SER A 36 -6.61 -5.08 -4.58
C SER A 36 -5.57 -4.13 -5.19
N ILE A 37 -4.63 -3.61 -4.38
CA ILE A 37 -3.52 -2.81 -4.90
C ILE A 37 -2.61 -3.66 -5.80
N GLY A 38 -2.34 -4.91 -5.41
CA GLY A 38 -1.59 -5.85 -6.23
C GLY A 38 -2.28 -6.14 -7.56
N GLU A 39 -3.57 -6.47 -7.53
CA GLU A 39 -4.38 -6.73 -8.74
C GLU A 39 -4.38 -5.53 -9.70
N GLN A 40 -4.53 -4.31 -9.17
CA GLN A 40 -4.47 -3.10 -10.01
C GLN A 40 -3.07 -2.85 -10.61
N LEU A 41 -2.00 -3.32 -9.96
CA LEU A 41 -0.65 -3.26 -10.51
C LEU A 41 -0.45 -4.32 -11.58
N ASP A 42 -0.99 -5.52 -11.38
CA ASP A 42 -0.88 -6.63 -12.33
C ASP A 42 -1.65 -6.37 -13.62
N GLU A 43 -2.84 -5.77 -13.52
CA GLU A 43 -3.69 -5.40 -14.68
C GLU A 43 -3.03 -4.36 -15.61
N LYS A 44 -2.04 -3.61 -15.11
CA LYS A 44 -1.30 -2.63 -15.93
C LYS A 44 -0.02 -3.27 -16.46
N GLU A 45 0.15 -3.32 -17.79
CA GLU A 45 1.42 -3.75 -18.40
C GLU A 45 2.57 -2.82 -17.98
N GLU A 46 2.38 -1.51 -18.16
CA GLU A 46 3.19 -0.46 -17.53
C GLU A 46 2.30 0.64 -16.98
N GLY A 47 2.68 1.20 -15.83
CA GLY A 47 1.86 2.26 -15.25
C GLY A 47 2.20 2.65 -13.83
N LYS A 48 1.39 3.54 -13.28
CA LYS A 48 1.49 4.00 -11.90
C LYS A 48 0.14 3.93 -11.18
N ILE A 49 0.19 3.68 -9.89
CA ILE A 49 -0.92 3.79 -8.95
C ILE A 49 -0.49 4.73 -7.84
N THR A 50 -1.29 5.76 -7.59
CA THR A 50 -1.03 6.70 -6.50
C THR A 50 -2.06 6.48 -5.41
N ILE A 51 -1.58 6.21 -4.20
CA ILE A 51 -2.37 6.14 -2.98
C ILE A 51 -2.10 7.41 -2.19
N GLN A 52 -3.13 8.25 -2.08
CA GLN A 52 -3.02 9.51 -1.35
C GLN A 52 -2.58 9.27 0.10
N GLY A 53 -1.63 10.08 0.57
CA GLY A 53 -1.10 9.97 1.93
C GLY A 53 -0.06 8.85 2.13
N LEU A 54 0.09 7.92 1.18
CA LEU A 54 1.09 6.85 1.23
C LEU A 54 2.19 7.07 0.19
N GLY A 55 1.86 7.08 -1.09
CA GLY A 55 2.84 7.15 -2.17
C GLY A 55 2.35 6.61 -3.51
N THR A 56 3.28 6.51 -4.45
CA THR A 56 3.04 6.02 -5.81
C THR A 56 3.81 4.73 -6.06
N PHE A 57 3.12 3.70 -6.49
CA PHE A 57 3.68 2.48 -7.04
C PHE A 57 3.82 2.65 -8.56
N ARG A 58 4.96 2.26 -9.13
CA ARG A 58 5.22 2.26 -10.58
C ARG A 58 5.64 0.87 -11.02
N LYS A 59 4.89 0.28 -11.95
CA LYS A 59 5.28 -0.96 -12.63
C LYS A 59 6.01 -0.59 -13.92
N LYS A 60 7.18 -1.18 -14.11
CA LYS A 60 8.03 -1.05 -15.29
C LYS A 60 8.39 -2.43 -15.79
N ILE A 61 8.44 -2.58 -17.10
CA ILE A 61 9.01 -3.78 -17.72
C ILE A 61 10.49 -3.47 -18.02
N ILE A 62 11.39 -4.33 -17.55
CA ILE A 62 12.83 -4.19 -17.78
C ILE A 62 13.36 -5.43 -18.48
N GLU A 63 14.18 -5.24 -19.50
CA GLU A 63 15.00 -6.33 -20.04
C GLU A 63 16.35 -6.33 -19.33
N LYS A 64 16.72 -7.48 -18.77
CA LYS A 64 18.04 -7.69 -18.20
C LYS A 64 18.51 -9.10 -18.55
N GLU A 65 19.72 -9.19 -19.11
CA GLU A 65 20.36 -10.48 -19.46
C GLU A 65 19.51 -11.33 -20.43
N GLY A 66 18.83 -10.70 -21.39
CA GLY A 66 17.97 -11.37 -22.37
C GLY A 66 16.62 -11.86 -21.82
N ALA A 67 16.28 -11.52 -20.57
CA ALA A 67 15.00 -11.83 -19.96
C ALA A 67 14.19 -10.57 -19.63
N THR A 68 12.92 -10.57 -20.02
CA THR A 68 11.95 -9.56 -19.62
C THR A 68 11.51 -9.81 -18.18
N ARG A 69 11.64 -8.81 -17.30
CA ARG A 69 11.22 -8.87 -15.89
C ARG A 69 10.37 -7.66 -15.54
N GLU A 70 9.36 -7.89 -14.73
CA GLU A 70 8.58 -6.80 -14.15
C GLU A 70 9.29 -6.24 -12.91
N LYS A 71 9.36 -4.91 -12.82
CA LYS A 71 9.91 -4.19 -11.67
C LYS A 71 8.89 -3.23 -11.12
N ILE A 72 8.48 -3.45 -9.88
CA ILE A 72 7.61 -2.54 -9.12
C ILE A 72 8.47 -1.64 -8.24
N ILE A 73 8.28 -0.33 -8.36
CA ILE A 73 9.00 0.69 -7.59
C ILE A 73 7.99 1.49 -6.77
N PHE A 74 8.15 1.49 -5.46
CA PHE A 74 7.38 2.36 -4.57
C PHE A 74 8.12 3.69 -4.33
N LYS A 75 7.42 4.81 -4.47
CA LYS A 75 7.87 6.15 -4.12
C LYS A 75 6.93 6.74 -3.08
N GLN A 76 7.41 6.92 -1.86
CA GLN A 76 6.63 7.56 -0.80
C GLN A 76 6.26 9.00 -1.18
N GLN A 77 5.03 9.41 -0.85
CA GLN A 77 4.63 10.80 -1.03
C GLN A 77 5.37 11.66 -0.01
N LYS A 78 6.06 12.73 -0.46
CA LYS A 78 6.61 13.71 0.47
C LYS A 78 5.45 14.31 1.27
N LYS A 79 5.48 14.18 2.60
CA LYS A 79 4.58 14.92 3.48
C LYS A 79 4.79 16.40 3.16
N LYS A 80 3.76 17.13 2.72
CA LYS A 80 3.85 18.58 2.68
C LYS A 80 4.10 19.00 4.12
N SER A 81 5.31 19.46 4.42
CA SER A 81 5.60 20.21 5.63
C SER A 81 4.70 21.44 5.58
N ASN A 82 3.57 21.38 6.28
CA ASN A 82 2.76 22.56 6.53
C ASN A 82 3.62 23.44 7.45
N PRO A 83 4.07 24.63 7.06
CA PRO A 83 4.66 25.55 8.03
C PRO A 83 3.55 25.85 9.05
N GLU A 84 3.83 25.59 10.32
CA GLU A 84 2.97 25.97 11.43
C GLU A 84 2.61 27.45 11.29
N LYS A 85 1.31 27.75 11.42
CA LYS A 85 0.76 29.10 11.56
C LYS A 85 0.07 29.17 12.90
#